data_AF-A0A0H2RHX4-F1
#
_entry.id   AF-A0A0H2RHX4-F1
#
_cell.length_a   1.000
_cell.length_b   1.000
_cell.length_c   1.000
_cell.angle_alpha   90.00
_cell.angle_beta   90.00
_cell.angle_gamma   90.00
#
_symmetry.space_group_name_H-M   'P 1'
#
loop_
_entity.id
_entity.type
_entity.pdbx_description
1 polymer ?
#
loop_
_entity_poly.entity_id
_entity_poly.type
_entity_poly.pdbx_seq_one_letter_code
_entity_poly.pdbx_strand_id
1 'polypeptide(L)'
;MNRNQYQFALNIGIVGDNLGKSRNAFQAIQAREDTAHHSFILGCLLDSVGQPPETFISDKDPAVAAAVAIVYPTTRHIICLHHMLGNIADHLRPAAQGQGGWDRFLQLFWAAYRAVSPNAFEELWGTLVTEFPGCRAYLDEELYPIRRQWAWAWVVREFTAGIRTNGRVEAENRVNKMIGGAKTSAFDLFLALNDRSREQCKNEMMLVRQTARHKHEADIEQIFPGPLAMLCAYCGPFAIQTCYREMQLSVYYLCEALQKPQGRETEPWWDAQGNDISNDHAYVALHYVLLEVQVRRLTIRAIFKIRHLSTGTIHYVIVLTDNRLICDCGKLMNLGVFCRHIACVFQDLRDLPFHISIIRPRWYMS
;
A
#
# COMPACT_ATOMS: atom_id res chain seq x y z
N MET A 1 14.79 10.00 19.05
CA MET A 1 14.01 8.90 19.65
C MET A 1 13.59 9.24 21.07
N ASN A 2 12.47 8.68 21.54
CA ASN A 2 12.03 8.80 22.92
C ASN A 2 12.87 7.85 23.79
N ARG A 3 13.70 8.40 24.65
CA ARG A 3 14.47 7.63 25.63
C ARG A 3 13.89 7.85 27.03
N ASN A 4 13.83 6.79 27.84
CA ASN A 4 13.44 6.90 29.26
C ASN A 4 14.60 7.43 30.12
N GLN A 5 14.40 7.54 31.44
CA GLN A 5 15.44 8.02 32.36
C GLN A 5 16.74 7.18 32.35
N TYR A 6 16.66 5.93 31.89
CA TYR A 6 17.79 5.00 31.76
C TYR A 6 18.41 4.99 30.35
N GLN A 7 18.05 5.95 29.48
CA GLN A 7 18.48 6.06 28.08
C GLN A 7 18.02 4.91 27.16
N PHE A 8 17.10 4.07 27.61
CA PHE A 8 16.53 3.01 26.75
C PHE A 8 15.53 3.60 25.76
N ALA A 9 15.65 3.18 24.50
CA ALA A 9 14.78 3.61 23.42
C ALA A 9 13.45 2.85 23.49
N LEU A 10 12.34 3.57 23.25
CA LEU A 10 11.04 2.95 23.02
C LEU A 10 10.84 2.74 21.52
N ASN A 11 10.75 1.48 21.10
CA ASN A 11 10.40 1.07 19.75
C ASN A 11 8.97 0.52 19.71
N ILE A 12 8.23 0.80 18.63
CA ILE A 12 6.84 0.38 18.48
C ILE A 12 6.59 -0.21 17.10
N GLY A 13 5.79 -1.26 17.06
CA GLY A 13 5.26 -1.83 15.83
C GLY A 13 3.77 -1.55 15.73
N ILE A 14 3.32 -1.07 14.58
CA ILE A 14 1.91 -0.77 14.33
C ILE A 14 1.38 -1.58 13.15
N VAL A 15 0.17 -2.11 13.32
CA VAL A 15 -0.59 -2.76 12.26
C VAL A 15 -1.90 -2.02 11.98
N GLY A 16 -2.43 -2.18 10.77
CA GLY A 16 -3.81 -1.80 10.46
C GLY A 16 -4.76 -2.96 10.78
N ASP A 17 -5.78 -2.72 11.59
CA ASP A 17 -6.82 -3.70 11.90
C ASP A 17 -7.95 -3.75 10.84
N ASN A 18 -8.92 -4.64 11.04
CA ASN A 18 -10.06 -4.83 10.13
C ASN A 18 -11.11 -3.70 10.17
N LEU A 19 -10.85 -2.64 10.94
CA LEU A 19 -11.59 -1.38 10.94
C LEU A 19 -10.80 -0.24 10.27
N GLY A 20 -9.62 -0.55 9.72
CA GLY A 20 -8.70 0.44 9.14
C GLY A 20 -8.03 1.32 10.19
N LYS A 21 -8.08 0.96 11.48
CA LYS A 21 -7.47 1.68 12.59
C LYS A 21 -6.09 1.14 12.90
N SER A 22 -5.25 2.01 13.45
CA SER A 22 -3.90 1.66 13.88
C SER A 22 -3.95 0.93 15.21
N ARG A 23 -3.20 -0.16 15.34
CA ARG A 23 -3.03 -0.93 16.58
C ARG A 23 -1.56 -1.16 16.87
N ASN A 24 -1.20 -1.06 18.14
CA ASN A 24 0.14 -1.45 18.58
C ASN A 24 0.24 -2.98 18.54
N ALA A 25 1.05 -3.50 17.64
CA ALA A 25 1.39 -4.93 17.58
C ALA A 25 2.46 -5.28 18.61
N PHE A 26 3.41 -4.37 18.85
CA PHE A 26 4.36 -4.47 19.96
C PHE A 26 4.79 -3.10 20.44
N GLN A 27 5.25 -3.06 21.69
CA GLN A 27 5.97 -1.95 22.30
C GLN A 27 7.18 -2.56 23.00
N ALA A 28 8.37 -2.03 22.74
CA ALA A 28 9.61 -2.60 23.24
C ALA A 28 10.53 -1.51 23.77
N ILE A 29 10.99 -1.70 25.00
CA ILE A 29 12.01 -0.84 25.62
C ILE A 29 13.36 -1.52 25.39
N GLN A 30 14.21 -0.92 24.56
CA GLN A 30 15.48 -1.49 24.13
C GLN A 30 16.65 -0.73 24.72
N ALA A 31 17.63 -1.47 25.23
CA ALA A 31 18.91 -0.91 25.65
C ALA A 31 19.75 -0.44 24.45
N ARG A 32 19.64 -1.13 23.31
CA ARG A 32 20.37 -0.83 22.06
C ARG A 32 19.49 -1.00 20.84
N GLU A 33 19.81 -0.24 19.80
CA GLU A 33 19.12 -0.22 18.50
C GLU A 33 20.05 -0.86 17.46
N ASP A 34 20.45 -2.10 17.72
CA ASP A 34 21.32 -2.91 16.86
C ASP A 34 20.55 -4.14 16.31
N THR A 35 21.14 -4.81 15.32
CA THR A 35 20.50 -5.94 14.64
C THR A 35 20.07 -7.04 15.60
N ALA A 36 20.88 -7.36 16.61
CA ALA A 36 20.57 -8.43 17.55
C ALA A 36 19.33 -8.10 18.39
N HIS A 37 19.23 -6.86 18.89
CA HIS A 37 18.08 -6.44 19.68
C HIS A 37 16.80 -6.32 18.85
N HIS A 38 16.89 -5.85 17.60
CA HIS A 38 15.75 -5.85 16.69
C HIS A 38 15.31 -7.27 16.34
N SER A 39 16.26 -8.18 16.01
CA SER A 39 15.96 -9.58 15.74
C SER A 39 15.26 -10.25 16.91
N PHE A 40 15.68 -9.98 18.14
CA PHE A 40 15.03 -10.52 19.34
C PHE A 40 13.55 -10.10 19.45
N ILE A 41 13.24 -8.82 19.25
CA ILE A 41 11.85 -8.33 19.30
C ILE A 41 11.01 -8.95 18.18
N LEU A 42 11.54 -8.94 16.96
CA LEU A 42 10.82 -9.52 15.82
C LEU A 42 10.60 -11.02 16.03
N GLY A 43 11.57 -11.73 16.62
CA GLY A 43 11.42 -13.13 17.03
C GLY A 43 10.30 -13.32 18.06
N CYS A 44 10.26 -12.49 19.11
CA CYS A 44 9.17 -12.55 20.10
C CYS A 44 7.79 -12.31 19.48
N LEU A 45 7.68 -11.39 18.52
CA LEU A 45 6.45 -11.15 17.78
C LEU A 45 6.07 -12.35 16.92
N LEU A 46 7.05 -12.95 16.23
CA LEU A 46 6.85 -14.15 15.42
C LEU A 46 6.33 -15.31 16.27
N ASP A 47 6.95 -15.56 17.42
CA ASP A 47 6.57 -16.64 18.34
C ASP A 47 5.15 -16.43 18.90
N SER A 48 4.77 -15.16 19.14
CA SER A 48 3.45 -14.81 19.67
C SER A 48 2.33 -14.91 18.61
N VAL A 49 2.62 -14.52 17.36
CA VAL A 49 1.64 -14.49 16.27
C VAL A 49 1.59 -15.81 15.50
N GLY A 50 2.67 -16.60 15.52
CA GLY A 50 2.82 -17.88 14.84
C GLY A 50 3.14 -17.79 13.34
N GLN A 51 3.20 -16.59 12.76
CA GLN A 51 3.53 -16.39 11.36
C GLN A 51 4.14 -15.00 11.11
N PRO A 52 5.04 -14.85 10.12
CA PRO A 52 5.61 -13.55 9.77
C PRO A 52 4.58 -12.66 9.05
N PRO A 53 4.72 -11.32 9.13
CA PRO A 53 3.88 -10.42 8.35
C PRO A 53 4.19 -10.57 6.85
N GLU A 54 3.21 -10.39 5.97
CA GLU A 54 3.46 -10.41 4.52
C GLU A 54 4.37 -9.25 4.09
N THR A 55 4.15 -8.08 4.68
CA THR A 55 4.91 -6.85 4.41
C THR A 55 5.29 -6.18 5.72
N PHE A 56 6.54 -5.71 5.79
CA PHE A 56 7.08 -4.93 6.89
C PHE A 56 7.52 -3.56 6.37
N ILE A 57 7.09 -2.48 7.02
CA ILE A 57 7.40 -1.11 6.62
C ILE A 57 8.23 -0.46 7.73
N SER A 58 9.41 0.04 7.39
CA SER A 58 10.27 0.78 8.34
C SER A 58 10.95 1.97 7.67
N ASP A 59 11.69 2.75 8.45
CA ASP A 59 12.73 3.62 7.93
C ASP A 59 13.87 2.82 7.24
N LYS A 60 14.78 3.57 6.60
CA LYS A 60 16.02 3.05 6.03
C LYS A 60 17.09 2.87 7.11
N ASP A 61 16.79 2.03 8.11
CA ASP A 61 17.73 1.64 9.16
C ASP A 61 18.42 0.31 8.78
N PRO A 62 19.76 0.27 8.67
CA PRO A 62 20.48 -0.95 8.31
C PRO A 62 20.31 -2.10 9.32
N ALA A 63 20.21 -1.79 10.61
CA ALA A 63 20.07 -2.78 11.66
C ALA A 63 18.67 -3.43 11.63
N VAL A 64 17.62 -2.63 11.40
CA VAL A 64 16.26 -3.11 11.18
C VAL A 64 16.17 -3.93 9.89
N ALA A 65 16.75 -3.45 8.78
CA ALA A 65 16.76 -4.16 7.52
C ALA A 65 17.42 -5.54 7.64
N ALA A 66 18.58 -5.62 8.32
CA ALA A 66 19.25 -6.88 8.62
C ALA A 66 18.39 -7.79 9.53
N ALA A 67 17.76 -7.23 10.56
CA ALA A 67 16.92 -8.00 11.47
C ALA A 67 15.69 -8.59 10.77
N VAL A 68 15.04 -7.83 9.88
CA VAL A 68 13.93 -8.30 9.04
C VAL A 68 14.40 -9.41 8.11
N ALA A 69 15.56 -9.27 7.46
CA ALA A 69 16.10 -10.32 6.59
C ALA A 69 16.42 -11.62 7.34
N ILE A 70 16.86 -11.53 8.61
CA ILE A 70 17.16 -12.68 9.47
C ILE A 70 15.88 -13.37 9.95
N VAL A 71 14.94 -12.62 10.51
CA VAL A 71 13.76 -13.18 11.21
C VAL A 71 12.61 -13.44 10.25
N TYR A 72 12.46 -12.64 9.21
CA TYR A 72 11.35 -12.64 8.27
C TYR A 72 11.81 -12.77 6.80
N PRO A 73 12.52 -13.84 6.42
CA PRO A 73 13.16 -13.96 5.11
C PRO A 73 12.16 -13.94 3.93
N THR A 74 10.89 -14.28 4.17
CA THR A 74 9.82 -14.26 3.16
C THR A 74 9.03 -12.95 3.12
N THR A 75 9.24 -12.06 4.08
CA THR A 75 8.48 -10.81 4.20
C THR A 75 9.01 -9.76 3.24
N ARG A 76 8.09 -8.99 2.66
CA ARG A 76 8.43 -7.86 1.81
C ARG A 76 8.78 -6.66 2.67
N HIS A 77 10.05 -6.26 2.65
CA HIS A 77 10.51 -5.05 3.32
C HIS A 77 10.32 -3.83 2.42
N ILE A 78 9.54 -2.86 2.91
CA ILE A 78 9.20 -1.63 2.19
C ILE A 78 9.73 -0.44 2.99
N ILE A 79 10.36 0.51 2.31
CA ILE A 79 10.87 1.72 2.95
C ILE A 79 9.75 2.75 3.06
N CYS A 80 9.61 3.31 4.26
CA CYS A 80 8.67 4.38 4.54
C CYS A 80 9.02 5.62 3.73
N LEU A 81 8.07 6.06 2.89
CA LEU A 81 8.22 7.19 2.00
C LEU A 81 8.55 8.50 2.73
N HIS A 82 7.96 8.74 3.91
CA HIS A 82 8.19 9.98 4.67
C HIS A 82 9.66 10.13 5.10
N HIS A 83 10.20 9.14 5.82
CA HIS A 83 11.61 9.13 6.22
C HIS A 83 12.56 9.13 5.03
N MET A 84 12.23 8.40 3.95
CA MET A 84 13.03 8.44 2.73
C MET A 84 13.11 9.86 2.17
N LEU A 85 11.99 10.58 2.08
CA LEU A 85 11.98 11.98 1.62
C LEU A 85 12.74 12.91 2.55
N GLY A 86 12.68 12.69 3.86
CA GLY A 86 13.50 13.41 4.85
C GLY A 86 14.99 13.24 4.55
N ASN A 87 15.45 11.99 4.42
CA ASN A 87 16.85 11.69 4.10
C ASN A 87 17.26 12.28 2.73
N ILE A 88 16.39 12.19 1.71
CA ILE A 88 16.64 12.81 0.40
C ILE A 88 16.81 14.33 0.57
N ALA A 89 15.93 14.99 1.31
CA ALA A 89 16.03 16.43 1.53
C ALA A 89 17.32 16.81 2.28
N ASP A 90 17.68 16.08 3.32
CA ASP A 90 18.86 16.37 4.14
C ASP A 90 20.16 16.20 3.35
N HIS A 91 20.25 15.18 2.49
CA HIS A 91 21.47 14.89 1.73
C HIS A 91 21.56 15.57 0.37
N LEU A 92 20.44 15.78 -0.33
CA LEU A 92 20.44 16.20 -1.73
C LEU A 92 20.02 17.66 -1.94
N ARG A 93 19.30 18.28 -1.00
CA ARG A 93 18.78 19.64 -1.20
C ARG A 93 19.88 20.67 -1.48
N PRO A 94 21.04 20.69 -0.78
CA PRO A 94 22.09 21.67 -1.08
C PRO A 94 22.63 21.52 -2.53
N ALA A 95 22.88 20.28 -2.97
CA ALA A 95 23.39 20.01 -4.31
C ALA A 95 22.35 20.33 -5.40
N ALA A 96 21.10 19.95 -5.19
CA ALA A 96 20.00 20.19 -6.12
C ALA A 96 19.70 21.70 -6.30
N GLN A 97 19.85 22.51 -5.26
CA GLN A 97 19.65 23.96 -5.37
C GLN A 97 20.65 24.62 -6.32
N GLY A 98 21.87 24.08 -6.43
CA GLY A 98 22.86 24.55 -7.41
C GLY A 98 22.66 24.01 -8.84
N GLN A 99 21.68 23.12 -9.06
CA GLN A 99 21.51 22.37 -10.31
C GLN A 99 20.06 22.41 -10.79
N GLY A 100 19.53 23.57 -11.15
CA GLY A 100 18.14 23.70 -11.64
C GLY A 100 17.07 23.75 -10.56
N GLY A 101 17.44 23.60 -9.29
CA GLY A 101 16.60 23.89 -8.13
C GLY A 101 15.93 22.65 -7.51
N TRP A 102 15.62 22.77 -6.21
CA TRP A 102 15.01 21.68 -5.43
C TRP A 102 13.63 21.24 -5.94
N ASP A 103 12.82 22.16 -6.43
CA ASP A 103 11.47 21.85 -6.93
C ASP A 103 11.52 21.02 -8.23
N ARG A 104 12.48 21.32 -9.12
CA ARG A 104 12.72 20.53 -10.33
C ARG A 104 13.21 19.13 -9.98
N PHE A 105 14.14 19.03 -9.02
CA PHE A 105 14.60 17.73 -8.50
C PHE A 105 13.41 16.90 -7.99
N LEU A 106 12.58 17.47 -7.13
CA LEU A 106 11.40 16.78 -6.59
C LEU A 106 10.42 16.37 -7.68
N GLN A 107 10.19 17.21 -8.70
CA GLN A 107 9.33 16.88 -9.82
C GLN A 107 9.81 15.61 -10.54
N LEU A 108 11.10 15.53 -10.89
CA LEU A 108 11.68 14.36 -11.55
C LEU A 108 11.71 13.13 -10.64
N PHE A 109 12.08 13.31 -9.37
CA PHE A 109 12.04 12.23 -8.39
C PHE A 109 10.64 11.64 -8.25
N TRP A 110 9.61 12.49 -8.18
CA TRP A 110 8.22 12.03 -8.11
C TRP A 110 7.75 11.38 -9.40
N ALA A 111 8.22 11.83 -10.56
CA ALA A 111 7.96 11.15 -11.83
C ALA A 111 8.54 9.73 -11.81
N ALA A 112 9.82 9.57 -11.45
CA ALA A 112 10.46 8.27 -11.32
C ALA A 112 9.75 7.39 -10.26
N TYR A 113 9.46 7.94 -9.08
CA TYR A 113 8.73 7.24 -8.02
C TYR A 113 7.40 6.65 -8.51
N ARG A 114 6.65 7.42 -9.32
CA ARG A 114 5.32 7.04 -9.84
C ARG A 114 5.38 6.35 -11.21
N ALA A 115 6.57 5.96 -11.67
CA ALA A 115 6.73 5.31 -12.95
C ALA A 115 5.78 4.12 -13.09
N VAL A 116 5.13 4.04 -14.25
CA VAL A 116 4.09 3.04 -14.56
C VAL A 116 4.66 1.67 -14.90
N SER A 117 5.97 1.54 -15.04
CA SER A 117 6.65 0.27 -15.26
C SER A 117 8.12 0.37 -14.82
N PRO A 118 8.82 -0.76 -14.61
CA PRO A 118 10.26 -0.76 -14.39
C PRO A 118 11.03 -0.05 -15.50
N ASN A 119 10.66 -0.22 -16.77
CA ASN A 119 11.35 0.44 -17.88
C ASN A 119 11.18 1.96 -17.82
N ALA A 120 9.95 2.44 -17.60
CA ALA A 120 9.69 3.86 -17.41
C ALA A 120 10.43 4.43 -16.19
N PHE A 121 10.60 3.62 -15.14
CA PHE A 121 11.41 4.00 -13.99
C PHE A 121 12.86 4.25 -14.41
N GLU A 122 13.49 3.31 -15.14
CA GLU A 122 14.90 3.45 -15.53
C GLU A 122 15.12 4.67 -16.45
N GLU A 123 14.17 4.98 -17.35
CA GLU A 123 14.21 6.19 -18.19
C GLU A 123 14.11 7.51 -17.38
N LEU A 124 13.11 7.58 -16.49
CA LEU A 124 12.89 8.76 -15.65
C LEU A 124 14.01 8.93 -14.61
N TRP A 125 14.52 7.83 -14.09
CA TRP A 125 15.68 7.80 -13.20
C TRP A 125 16.94 8.27 -13.93
N GLY A 126 17.18 7.78 -15.15
CA GLY A 126 18.29 8.24 -15.99
C GLY A 126 18.24 9.75 -16.24
N THR A 127 17.05 10.28 -16.51
CA THR A 127 16.83 11.73 -16.65
C THR A 127 17.18 12.48 -15.36
N LEU A 128 16.65 12.04 -14.22
CA LEU A 128 16.93 12.63 -12.90
C LEU A 128 18.43 12.69 -12.61
N VAL A 129 19.14 11.57 -12.78
CA VAL A 129 20.57 11.50 -12.44
C VAL A 129 21.42 12.31 -13.44
N THR A 130 20.96 12.47 -14.68
CA THR A 130 21.65 13.29 -15.70
C THR A 130 21.46 14.79 -15.46
N GLU A 131 20.26 15.23 -15.10
CA GLU A 131 19.98 16.64 -14.77
C GLU A 131 20.63 17.07 -13.45
N PHE A 132 20.83 16.14 -12.50
CA PHE A 132 21.37 16.40 -11.16
C PHE A 132 22.66 15.61 -10.87
N PRO A 133 23.77 15.86 -11.58
CA PRO A 133 25.01 15.09 -11.42
C PRO A 133 25.62 15.22 -10.01
N GLY A 134 25.35 16.32 -9.29
CA GLY A 134 25.80 16.51 -7.90
C GLY A 134 25.05 15.63 -6.90
N CYS A 135 23.89 15.09 -7.28
CA CYS A 135 23.12 14.15 -6.47
C CYS A 135 23.46 12.68 -6.80
N ARG A 136 24.16 12.42 -7.91
CA ARG A 136 24.36 11.08 -8.48
C ARG A 136 24.90 10.06 -7.47
N ALA A 137 25.94 10.41 -6.71
CA ALA A 137 26.56 9.47 -5.77
C ALA A 137 25.54 8.91 -4.77
N TYR A 138 24.77 9.78 -4.10
CA TYR A 138 23.74 9.34 -3.17
C TYR A 138 22.58 8.64 -3.88
N LEU A 139 22.15 9.10 -5.06
CA LEU A 139 21.10 8.43 -5.82
C LEU A 139 21.49 6.98 -6.19
N ASP A 140 22.69 6.79 -6.72
CA ASP A 140 23.20 5.51 -7.23
C ASP A 140 23.59 4.54 -6.09
N GLU A 141 24.13 5.05 -4.97
CA GLU A 141 24.60 4.23 -3.85
C GLU A 141 23.51 3.97 -2.80
N GLU A 142 22.65 4.95 -2.51
CA GLU A 142 21.72 4.88 -1.36
C GLU A 142 20.27 4.56 -1.76
N LEU A 143 19.81 4.96 -2.95
CA LEU A 143 18.40 4.81 -3.35
C LEU A 143 18.18 3.76 -4.44
N TYR A 144 19.01 3.76 -5.48
CA TYR A 144 18.85 2.86 -6.62
C TYR A 144 18.91 1.36 -6.25
N PRO A 145 19.83 0.89 -5.38
CA PRO A 145 19.92 -0.52 -5.02
C PRO A 145 18.66 -1.05 -4.33
N ILE A 146 17.98 -0.17 -3.60
CA ILE A 146 16.75 -0.49 -2.85
C ILE A 146 15.46 -0.05 -3.58
N ARG A 147 15.52 0.33 -4.86
CA ARG A 147 14.36 0.85 -5.62
C ARG A 147 13.10 -0.02 -5.57
N ARG A 148 13.27 -1.34 -5.52
CA ARG A 148 12.16 -2.29 -5.41
C ARG A 148 11.38 -2.18 -4.09
N GLN A 149 11.97 -1.59 -3.06
CA GLN A 149 11.38 -1.41 -1.73
C GLN A 149 10.61 -0.09 -1.60
N TRP A 150 10.69 0.83 -2.57
CA TRP A 150 10.04 2.14 -2.46
C TRP A 150 9.37 2.64 -3.74
N ALA A 151 9.89 2.34 -4.93
CA ALA A 151 9.32 2.83 -6.18
C ALA A 151 8.01 2.11 -6.55
N TRP A 152 7.03 2.87 -7.04
CA TRP A 152 5.68 2.40 -7.27
C TRP A 152 5.59 1.20 -8.20
N ALA A 153 6.41 1.18 -9.27
CA ALA A 153 6.45 0.10 -10.26
C ALA A 153 6.61 -1.30 -9.64
N TRP A 154 7.25 -1.40 -8.47
CA TRP A 154 7.38 -2.64 -7.71
C TRP A 154 6.41 -2.71 -6.53
N VAL A 155 6.32 -1.65 -5.72
CA VAL A 155 5.55 -1.66 -4.45
C VAL A 155 4.04 -1.83 -4.66
N VAL A 156 3.48 -1.38 -5.79
CA VAL A 156 2.04 -1.51 -6.11
C VAL A 156 1.54 -2.95 -6.10
N ARG A 157 2.45 -3.92 -6.26
CA ARG A 157 2.17 -5.35 -6.34
C ARG A 157 2.21 -6.03 -4.99
N GLU A 158 2.87 -5.38 -4.05
CA GLU A 158 3.01 -5.87 -2.69
C GLU A 158 1.83 -5.38 -1.86
N PHE A 159 1.34 -6.25 -0.99
CA PHE A 159 0.23 -5.94 -0.13
C PHE A 159 0.71 -5.06 1.03
N THR A 160 0.36 -3.78 1.02
CA THR A 160 0.74 -2.83 2.08
C THR A 160 -0.44 -2.36 2.92
N ALA A 161 -1.65 -2.90 2.66
CA ALA A 161 -2.89 -2.39 3.24
C ALA A 161 -3.09 -0.87 3.02
N GLY A 162 -2.57 -0.35 1.90
CA GLY A 162 -2.58 1.08 1.58
C GLY A 162 -1.66 1.93 2.45
N ILE A 163 -0.86 1.31 3.33
CA ILE A 163 0.15 2.01 4.14
C ILE A 163 1.35 2.30 3.23
N ARG A 164 1.68 3.58 3.08
CA ARG A 164 2.86 4.06 2.33
C ARG A 164 3.75 4.97 3.16
N THR A 165 3.21 5.49 4.26
CA THR A 165 3.89 6.37 5.20
C THR A 165 3.80 5.78 6.61
N ASN A 166 4.76 6.16 7.44
CA ASN A 166 4.78 5.94 8.88
C ASN A 166 3.80 6.86 9.64
N GLY A 167 2.90 7.61 8.99
CA GLY A 167 2.05 8.61 9.68
C GLY A 167 1.24 8.02 10.84
N ARG A 168 0.88 6.73 10.74
CA ARG A 168 0.27 5.95 11.83
C ARG A 168 1.22 5.76 13.02
N VAL A 169 2.48 5.43 12.74
CA VAL A 169 3.58 5.28 13.71
C VAL A 169 3.93 6.63 14.33
N GLU A 170 3.99 7.71 13.55
CA GLU A 170 4.26 9.04 14.08
C GLU A 170 3.15 9.56 14.98
N ALA A 171 1.89 9.30 14.62
CA ALA A 171 0.75 9.66 15.47
C ALA A 171 0.83 8.97 16.84
N GLU A 172 1.13 7.68 16.86
CA GLU A 172 1.29 6.96 18.12
C GLU A 172 2.58 7.38 18.85
N ASN A 173 3.67 7.64 18.13
CA ASN A 173 4.90 8.18 18.74
C ASN A 173 4.66 9.54 19.41
N ARG A 174 3.80 10.40 18.86
CA ARG A 174 3.39 11.66 19.52
C ARG A 174 2.64 11.39 20.82
N VAL A 175 1.73 10.41 20.84
CA VAL A 175 1.04 10.00 22.08
C VAL A 175 2.04 9.43 23.09
N ASN A 176 2.94 8.55 22.66
CA ASN A 176 3.97 7.95 23.51
C ASN A 176 4.96 9.00 24.06
N LYS A 177 5.21 10.10 23.33
CA LYS A 177 5.98 11.25 23.84
C LYS A 177 5.30 11.94 25.03
N MET A 178 3.97 11.94 25.07
CA MET A 178 3.20 12.53 26.18
C MET A 178 3.16 11.59 27.39
N ILE A 179 3.17 10.27 27.13
CA ILE A 179 3.13 9.23 28.16
C ILE A 179 4.52 9.03 28.80
N GLY A 180 5.58 9.10 28.00
CA GLY A 180 6.96 8.91 28.42
C GLY A 180 7.74 10.20 28.63
N GLY A 181 9.04 10.06 28.87
CA GLY A 181 9.97 11.19 28.99
C GLY A 181 11.21 10.86 29.79
N ALA A 182 12.15 11.81 29.85
CA ALA A 182 13.43 11.64 30.56
C ALA A 182 13.29 11.45 32.07
N LYS A 183 12.11 11.73 32.64
CA LYS A 183 11.80 11.57 34.07
C LYS A 183 10.91 10.37 34.37
N THR A 184 10.43 9.66 33.35
CA THR A 184 9.52 8.52 33.52
C THR A 184 10.35 7.25 33.76
N SER A 185 10.02 6.51 34.81
CA SER A 185 10.66 5.21 35.05
C SER A 185 10.23 4.18 34.01
N ALA A 186 11.02 3.13 33.81
CA ALA A 186 10.65 2.05 32.89
C ALA A 186 9.35 1.35 33.32
N PHE A 187 9.10 1.23 34.63
CA PHE A 187 7.89 0.62 35.17
C PHE A 187 6.65 1.49 34.93
N ASP A 188 6.74 2.79 35.19
CA ASP A 188 5.62 3.72 34.94
C ASP A 188 5.31 3.79 33.45
N LEU A 189 6.34 3.82 32.61
CA LEU A 189 6.18 3.76 31.16
C LEU A 189 5.48 2.47 30.74
N PHE A 190 5.87 1.32 31.29
CA PHE A 190 5.23 0.03 31.01
C PHE A 190 3.73 0.05 31.38
N LEU A 191 3.38 0.52 32.58
CA LEU A 191 1.98 0.60 33.02
C LEU A 191 1.15 1.47 32.08
N ALA A 192 1.66 2.66 31.74
CA ALA A 192 0.93 3.59 30.90
C ALA A 192 0.79 3.11 29.44
N LEU A 193 1.80 2.41 28.89
CA LEU A 193 1.72 1.78 27.58
C LEU A 193 0.69 0.63 27.56
N ASN A 194 0.58 -0.14 28.65
CA ASN A 194 -0.41 -1.19 28.79
C ASN A 194 -1.84 -0.63 28.89
N ASP A 195 -2.04 0.45 29.65
CA ASP A 195 -3.33 1.13 29.73
C ASP A 195 -3.74 1.73 28.37
N ARG A 196 -2.80 2.33 27.64
CA ARG A 196 -3.00 2.80 26.26
C ARG A 196 -3.46 1.66 25.33
N SER A 197 -2.85 0.49 25.44
CA SER A 197 -3.25 -0.70 24.65
C SER A 197 -4.67 -1.19 25.02
N ARG A 198 -5.04 -1.15 26.30
CA ARG A 198 -6.41 -1.47 26.75
C ARG A 198 -7.45 -0.47 26.24
N GLU A 199 -7.12 0.82 26.20
CA GLU A 199 -7.98 1.85 25.62
C GLU A 199 -8.20 1.66 24.12
N GLN A 200 -7.14 1.28 23.37
CA GLN A 200 -7.26 0.97 21.95
C GLN A 200 -8.29 -0.15 21.73
N CYS A 201 -8.28 -1.19 22.56
CA CYS A 201 -9.25 -2.29 22.52
C CYS A 201 -10.69 -1.84 22.85
N LYS A 202 -10.88 -1.01 23.88
CA LYS A 202 -12.21 -0.46 24.21
C LYS A 202 -12.79 0.37 23.07
N ASN A 203 -11.98 1.24 22.46
CA ASN A 203 -12.39 2.08 21.33
C ASN A 203 -12.75 1.25 20.09
N GLU A 204 -12.08 0.11 19.89
CA GLU A 204 -12.43 -0.86 18.85
C GLU A 204 -13.84 -1.40 19.04
N MET A 205 -14.16 -1.92 20.23
CA MET A 205 -15.48 -2.46 20.54
C MET A 205 -16.59 -1.43 20.33
N MET A 206 -16.34 -0.16 20.67
CA MET A 206 -17.30 0.92 20.42
C MET A 206 -17.48 1.18 18.92
N LEU A 207 -16.40 1.18 18.14
CA LEU A 207 -16.46 1.42 16.70
C LEU A 207 -17.18 0.29 15.97
N VAL A 208 -16.91 -0.97 16.32
CA VAL A 208 -17.64 -2.14 15.77
C VAL A 208 -19.15 -1.96 15.94
N ARG A 209 -19.59 -1.56 17.14
CA ARG A 209 -21.01 -1.30 17.44
C ARG A 209 -21.59 -0.15 16.61
N GLN A 210 -20.81 0.90 16.35
CA GLN A 210 -21.26 2.01 15.51
C GLN A 210 -21.34 1.61 14.04
N THR A 211 -20.36 0.87 13.53
CA THR A 211 -20.34 0.46 12.13
C THR A 211 -21.43 -0.55 11.80
N ALA A 212 -21.78 -1.43 12.73
CA ALA A 212 -22.93 -2.34 12.58
C ALA A 212 -24.28 -1.61 12.39
N ARG A 213 -24.36 -0.31 12.72
CA ARG A 213 -25.58 0.50 12.60
C ARG A 213 -25.66 1.30 11.29
N HIS A 214 -24.58 1.37 10.51
CA HIS A 214 -24.59 2.08 9.25
C HIS A 214 -25.38 1.30 8.20
N LYS A 215 -26.41 1.93 7.64
CA LYS A 215 -27.10 1.43 6.44
C LYS A 215 -26.45 2.00 5.19
N HIS A 216 -26.30 1.17 4.18
CA HIS A 216 -25.87 1.57 2.85
C HIS A 216 -27.04 2.26 2.11
N GLU A 217 -26.73 3.07 1.10
CA GLU A 217 -27.75 3.73 0.27
C GLU A 217 -28.42 2.69 -0.63
N ALA A 218 -29.76 2.75 -0.73
CA ALA A 218 -30.57 1.75 -1.41
C ALA A 218 -30.20 1.57 -2.90
N ASP A 219 -29.76 2.63 -3.57
CA ASP A 219 -29.47 2.61 -5.01
C ASP A 219 -28.27 1.70 -5.34
N ILE A 220 -27.23 1.69 -4.51
CA ILE A 220 -26.06 0.82 -4.70
C ILE A 220 -26.40 -0.63 -4.39
N GLU A 221 -27.27 -0.89 -3.41
CA GLU A 221 -27.75 -2.24 -3.12
C GLU A 221 -28.50 -2.85 -4.31
N GLN A 222 -29.20 -2.03 -5.09
CA GLN A 222 -29.88 -2.47 -6.31
C GLN A 222 -28.92 -2.76 -7.46
N ILE A 223 -27.82 -2.00 -7.59
CA ILE A 223 -26.83 -2.21 -8.65
C ILE A 223 -25.95 -3.43 -8.35
N PHE A 224 -25.58 -3.65 -7.08
CA PHE A 224 -24.64 -4.71 -6.66
C PHE A 224 -25.18 -5.64 -5.56
N PRO A 225 -26.37 -6.25 -5.72
CA PRO A 225 -26.99 -7.03 -4.64
C PRO A 225 -26.14 -8.26 -4.26
N GLY A 226 -25.58 -8.96 -5.25
CA GLY A 226 -24.72 -10.14 -5.03
C GLY A 226 -23.40 -9.81 -4.32
N PRO A 227 -22.55 -8.93 -4.88
CA PRO A 227 -21.32 -8.51 -4.22
C PRO A 227 -21.54 -7.95 -2.82
N LEU A 228 -22.56 -7.10 -2.62
CA LEU A 228 -22.83 -6.51 -1.32
C LEU A 228 -23.29 -7.55 -0.29
N ALA A 229 -24.16 -8.49 -0.67
CA ALA A 229 -24.58 -9.57 0.21
C ALA A 229 -23.39 -10.43 0.67
N MET A 230 -22.48 -10.78 -0.24
CA MET A 230 -21.27 -11.54 0.09
C MET A 230 -20.33 -10.74 1.00
N LEU A 231 -20.12 -9.45 0.73
CA LEU A 231 -19.30 -8.59 1.58
C LEU A 231 -19.88 -8.48 3.00
N CYS A 232 -21.18 -8.24 3.13
CA CYS A 232 -21.86 -8.15 4.43
C CYS A 232 -21.84 -9.48 5.21
N ALA A 233 -21.85 -10.62 4.52
CA ALA A 233 -21.82 -11.93 5.15
C ALA A 233 -20.43 -12.34 5.68
N TYR A 234 -19.35 -11.91 5.02
CA TYR A 234 -18.01 -12.45 5.28
C TYR A 234 -16.95 -11.40 5.65
N CYS A 235 -17.11 -10.13 5.29
CA CYS A 235 -16.06 -9.12 5.45
C CYS A 235 -16.23 -8.24 6.68
N GLY A 236 -15.10 -7.81 7.26
CA GLY A 236 -15.08 -6.80 8.29
C GLY A 236 -15.44 -5.39 7.77
N PRO A 237 -15.78 -4.47 8.69
CA PRO A 237 -16.21 -3.11 8.36
C PRO A 237 -15.35 -2.34 7.36
N PHE A 238 -14.02 -2.44 7.48
CA PHE A 238 -13.11 -1.76 6.57
C PHE A 238 -13.33 -2.16 5.11
N ALA A 239 -13.38 -3.48 4.84
CA ALA A 239 -13.55 -3.97 3.50
C ALA A 239 -14.93 -3.66 2.96
N ILE A 240 -15.99 -3.84 3.76
CA ILE A 240 -17.36 -3.48 3.36
C ILE A 240 -17.43 -2.01 2.93
N GLN A 241 -17.01 -1.09 3.80
CA GLN A 241 -17.09 0.36 3.53
C GLN A 241 -16.22 0.77 2.35
N THR A 242 -15.03 0.20 2.22
CA THR A 242 -14.13 0.52 1.12
C THR A 242 -14.68 0.02 -0.21
N CYS A 243 -15.15 -1.23 -0.26
CA CYS A 243 -15.77 -1.81 -1.44
C CYS A 243 -17.05 -1.05 -1.83
N TYR A 244 -17.89 -0.71 -0.85
CA TYR A 244 -19.11 0.07 -1.07
C TYR A 244 -18.80 1.44 -1.70
N ARG A 245 -17.80 2.15 -1.17
CA ARG A 245 -17.34 3.41 -1.78
C ARG A 245 -16.82 3.23 -3.20
N GLU A 246 -16.09 2.15 -3.47
CA GLU A 246 -15.59 1.86 -4.82
C GLU A 246 -16.74 1.50 -5.79
N MET A 247 -17.81 0.87 -5.32
CA MET A 247 -19.05 0.69 -6.10
C MET A 247 -19.75 2.03 -6.38
N GLN A 248 -19.86 2.92 -5.38
CA GLN A 248 -20.42 4.26 -5.60
C GLN A 248 -19.63 5.05 -6.65
N LEU A 249 -18.31 4.90 -6.66
CA LEU A 249 -17.46 5.60 -7.63
C LEU A 249 -17.48 4.94 -9.02
N SER A 250 -17.81 3.65 -9.14
CA SER A 250 -17.78 2.96 -10.43
C SER A 250 -18.84 3.46 -11.41
N VAL A 251 -19.92 4.07 -10.92
CA VAL A 251 -21.00 4.63 -11.76
C VAL A 251 -20.54 5.80 -12.64
N TYR A 252 -19.37 6.38 -12.35
CA TYR A 252 -18.76 7.45 -13.15
C TYR A 252 -17.83 6.94 -14.26
N TYR A 253 -17.83 5.62 -14.51
CA TYR A 253 -16.97 5.00 -15.53
C TYR A 253 -17.80 4.20 -16.53
N LEU A 254 -17.27 4.13 -17.75
CA LEU A 254 -17.76 3.24 -18.81
C LEU A 254 -16.82 2.06 -18.96
N CYS A 255 -17.38 0.88 -19.21
CA CYS A 255 -16.63 -0.34 -19.46
C CYS A 255 -16.81 -0.80 -20.91
N GLU A 256 -15.70 -0.93 -21.62
CA GLU A 256 -15.62 -1.37 -23.01
C GLU A 256 -14.81 -2.68 -23.06
N ALA A 257 -15.42 -3.79 -23.49
CA ALA A 257 -14.70 -5.06 -23.67
C ALA A 257 -13.82 -4.98 -24.94
N LEU A 258 -12.50 -5.05 -24.78
CA LEU A 258 -11.52 -5.03 -25.88
C LEU A 258 -11.30 -6.42 -26.50
N GLN A 259 -11.62 -7.48 -25.75
CA GLN A 259 -11.54 -8.86 -26.23
C GLN A 259 -12.79 -9.62 -25.74
N LYS A 260 -13.61 -10.10 -26.68
CA LYS A 260 -14.69 -11.08 -26.45
C LYS A 260 -14.27 -12.43 -27.06
N PRO A 261 -14.73 -13.60 -26.57
CA PRO A 261 -14.32 -14.88 -27.14
C PRO A 261 -14.78 -15.01 -28.60
N GLN A 262 -13.80 -15.36 -29.45
CA GLN A 262 -13.81 -15.74 -30.89
C GLN A 262 -14.48 -14.82 -31.92
N GLY A 263 -13.64 -14.34 -32.86
CA GLY A 263 -14.03 -14.13 -34.25
C GLY A 263 -14.05 -12.70 -34.77
N ARG A 264 -12.97 -11.92 -34.59
CA ARG A 264 -12.49 -10.91 -35.57
C ARG A 264 -11.17 -10.30 -35.13
N GLU A 265 -10.35 -9.95 -36.12
CA GLU A 265 -9.03 -9.37 -36.00
C GLU A 265 -9.06 -8.09 -35.13
N THR A 266 -8.11 -8.00 -34.20
CA THR A 266 -7.86 -6.82 -33.39
C THR A 266 -6.67 -6.08 -33.97
N GLU A 267 -6.88 -4.86 -34.44
CA GLU A 267 -5.84 -3.86 -34.78
C GLU A 267 -4.87 -3.66 -33.59
N PRO A 268 -3.65 -3.11 -33.77
CA PRO A 268 -2.68 -2.94 -32.67
C PRO A 268 -2.96 -1.66 -31.86
N TRP A 269 -3.32 -1.77 -30.56
CA TRP A 269 -3.73 -0.63 -29.71
C TRP A 269 -2.64 -0.11 -28.75
N TRP A 270 -1.51 0.36 -29.28
CA TRP A 270 -0.59 1.21 -28.50
C TRP A 270 -0.55 2.62 -29.05
N ASP A 271 -1.44 3.49 -28.56
CA ASP A 271 -1.18 4.94 -28.54
C ASP A 271 -1.35 5.41 -27.09
N ALA A 272 -0.22 5.53 -26.41
CA ALA A 272 -0.10 6.13 -25.10
C ALA A 272 0.11 7.63 -25.27
N GLN A 273 -0.95 8.42 -25.12
CA GLN A 273 -0.84 9.85 -24.82
C GLN A 273 -1.35 10.08 -23.39
N GLY A 274 -0.53 10.75 -22.59
CA GLY A 274 -0.64 10.86 -21.14
C GLY A 274 -1.69 11.84 -20.62
N ASN A 275 -1.72 11.96 -19.29
CA ASN A 275 -2.14 13.09 -18.43
C ASN A 275 -2.51 12.53 -17.04
N ASP A 276 -1.94 13.03 -15.93
CA ASP A 276 -2.21 14.24 -15.09
C ASP A 276 -3.17 14.00 -13.92
N ILE A 277 -2.71 14.33 -12.71
CA ILE A 277 -2.80 13.55 -11.48
C ILE A 277 -4.03 13.89 -10.64
N SER A 278 -4.92 12.90 -10.49
CA SER A 278 -5.75 12.65 -9.31
C SER A 278 -5.71 11.14 -9.00
N ASN A 279 -6.47 10.61 -8.05
CA ASN A 279 -6.30 9.23 -7.52
C ASN A 279 -6.41 8.10 -8.58
N ASP A 280 -6.86 8.41 -9.80
CA ASP A 280 -6.94 7.50 -10.96
C ASP A 280 -5.67 7.46 -11.82
N HIS A 281 -4.65 8.28 -11.54
CA HIS A 281 -3.47 8.37 -12.41
C HIS A 281 -2.30 7.50 -11.93
N ALA A 282 -2.47 6.77 -10.83
CA ALA A 282 -1.54 5.75 -10.37
C ALA A 282 -1.93 4.38 -10.95
N TYR A 283 -1.20 3.93 -11.97
CA TYR A 283 -1.42 2.65 -12.61
C TYR A 283 -0.10 2.01 -13.02
N VAL A 284 -0.15 0.73 -13.36
CA VAL A 284 0.92 0.01 -14.03
C VAL A 284 0.56 -0.13 -15.50
N ALA A 285 1.50 0.17 -16.41
CA ALA A 285 1.22 0.11 -17.84
C ALA A 285 0.71 -1.27 -18.28
N LEU A 286 -0.36 -1.31 -19.09
CA LEU A 286 -1.02 -2.56 -19.51
C LEU A 286 -0.03 -3.55 -20.13
N HIS A 287 0.88 -3.09 -21.00
CA HIS A 287 1.89 -3.95 -21.63
C HIS A 287 2.70 -4.73 -20.58
N TYR A 288 3.03 -4.09 -19.47
CA TYR A 288 3.80 -4.70 -18.39
C TYR A 288 2.96 -5.72 -17.62
N VAL A 289 1.68 -5.41 -17.37
CA VAL A 289 0.73 -6.37 -16.78
C VAL A 289 0.56 -7.60 -17.68
N LEU A 290 0.45 -7.43 -19.00
CA LEU A 290 0.34 -8.51 -19.97
C LEU A 290 1.60 -9.38 -20.04
N LEU A 291 2.78 -8.76 -20.04
CA LEU A 291 4.06 -9.48 -19.99
C LEU A 291 4.15 -10.39 -18.76
N GLU A 292 3.69 -9.93 -17.60
CA GLU A 292 3.70 -10.76 -16.41
C GLU A 292 2.67 -11.88 -16.43
N VAL A 293 1.48 -11.63 -16.99
CA VAL A 293 0.48 -12.68 -17.24
C VAL A 293 1.12 -13.77 -18.09
N GLN A 294 1.86 -13.40 -19.14
CA GLN A 294 2.58 -14.33 -20.01
C GLN A 294 3.70 -15.07 -19.27
N VAL A 295 4.56 -14.36 -18.51
CA VAL A 295 5.65 -14.97 -17.71
C VAL A 295 5.10 -15.95 -16.68
N ARG A 296 3.96 -15.64 -16.07
CA ARG A 296 3.27 -16.51 -15.10
C ARG A 296 2.40 -17.57 -15.76
N ARG A 297 2.38 -17.65 -17.09
CA ARG A 297 1.58 -18.59 -17.89
C ARG A 297 0.09 -18.57 -17.53
N LEU A 298 -0.43 -17.38 -17.21
CA LEU A 298 -1.86 -17.18 -16.93
C LEU A 298 -2.62 -17.01 -18.24
N THR A 299 -3.82 -17.54 -18.32
CA THR A 299 -4.66 -17.43 -19.52
C THR A 299 -5.71 -16.34 -19.33
N ILE A 300 -5.74 -15.39 -20.25
CA ILE A 300 -6.69 -14.26 -20.26
C ILE A 300 -8.02 -14.74 -20.85
N ARG A 301 -9.10 -14.48 -20.12
CA ARG A 301 -10.49 -14.66 -20.58
C ARG A 301 -11.00 -13.42 -21.31
N ALA A 302 -10.74 -12.23 -20.75
CA ALA A 302 -11.19 -10.96 -21.29
C ALA A 302 -10.33 -9.79 -20.80
N ILE A 303 -10.28 -8.72 -21.59
CA ILE A 303 -9.67 -7.44 -21.22
C ILE A 303 -10.73 -6.35 -21.38
N PHE A 304 -10.91 -5.54 -20.35
CA PHE A 304 -11.83 -4.42 -20.33
C PHE A 304 -11.06 -3.11 -20.24
N LYS A 305 -11.45 -2.14 -21.06
CA LYS A 305 -11.04 -0.75 -20.99
C LYS A 305 -12.10 0.00 -20.20
N ILE A 306 -11.68 0.59 -19.10
CA ILE A 306 -12.52 1.35 -18.18
C ILE A 306 -12.18 2.83 -18.35
N ARG A 307 -13.15 3.67 -18.73
CA ARG A 307 -12.93 5.09 -19.00
C ARG A 307 -13.74 5.94 -18.03
N HIS A 308 -13.09 6.87 -17.35
CA HIS A 308 -13.77 7.87 -16.54
C HIS A 308 -14.57 8.83 -17.42
N LEU A 309 -15.83 9.09 -17.09
CA LEU A 309 -16.75 9.90 -17.91
C LEU A 309 -16.33 11.37 -18.06
N SER A 310 -15.88 12.03 -16.98
CA SER A 310 -15.47 13.44 -17.04
C SER A 310 -14.00 13.65 -17.45
N THR A 311 -13.05 12.93 -16.85
CA THR A 311 -11.62 13.16 -17.09
C THR A 311 -11.08 12.44 -18.33
N GLY A 312 -11.79 11.42 -18.82
CA GLY A 312 -11.32 10.56 -19.90
C GLY A 312 -10.19 9.60 -19.49
N THR A 313 -9.80 9.55 -18.21
CA THR A 313 -8.76 8.65 -17.70
C THR A 313 -9.11 7.19 -18.02
N ILE A 314 -8.12 6.42 -18.47
CA ILE A 314 -8.29 5.03 -18.90
C ILE A 314 -7.58 4.08 -17.93
N HIS A 315 -8.28 3.02 -17.58
CA HIS A 315 -7.76 1.87 -16.85
C HIS A 315 -8.09 0.58 -17.58
N TYR A 316 -7.36 -0.47 -17.25
CA TYR A 316 -7.57 -1.80 -17.78
C TYR A 316 -7.83 -2.81 -16.66
N VAL A 317 -8.83 -3.66 -16.90
CA VAL A 317 -9.14 -4.81 -16.05
C VAL A 317 -9.02 -6.07 -16.89
N ILE A 318 -8.16 -6.98 -16.46
CA ILE A 318 -7.95 -8.29 -17.07
C ILE A 318 -8.67 -9.32 -16.23
N VAL A 319 -9.52 -10.11 -16.88
CA VAL A 319 -10.18 -11.28 -16.30
C VAL A 319 -9.45 -12.51 -16.79
N LEU A 320 -8.98 -13.35 -15.87
CA LEU A 320 -8.35 -14.63 -16.18
C LEU A 320 -9.41 -15.73 -16.35
N THR A 321 -9.03 -16.83 -16.99
CA THR A 321 -9.91 -18.00 -17.21
C THR A 321 -10.41 -18.67 -15.93
N ASP A 322 -9.65 -18.52 -14.83
CA ASP A 322 -10.04 -18.95 -13.49
C ASP A 322 -10.82 -17.88 -12.70
N ASN A 323 -11.33 -16.86 -13.39
CA ASN A 323 -12.09 -15.72 -12.84
C ASN A 323 -11.32 -14.80 -11.87
N ARG A 324 -9.99 -14.95 -11.76
CA ARG A 324 -9.17 -13.95 -11.07
C ARG A 324 -9.14 -12.64 -11.88
N LEU A 325 -9.08 -11.53 -11.16
CA LEU A 325 -9.12 -10.18 -11.70
C LEU A 325 -7.79 -9.48 -11.46
N ILE A 326 -7.30 -8.77 -12.46
CA ILE A 326 -6.13 -7.91 -12.36
C ILE A 326 -6.55 -6.54 -12.88
N CYS A 327 -6.40 -5.50 -12.07
CA CYS A 327 -6.57 -4.12 -12.52
C CYS A 327 -5.23 -3.40 -12.45
N ASP A 328 -4.94 -2.64 -13.49
CA ASP A 328 -3.71 -1.85 -13.60
C ASP A 328 -3.52 -0.81 -12.48
N CYS A 329 -4.60 -0.33 -11.84
CA CYS A 329 -4.50 0.57 -10.69
C CYS A 329 -3.86 -0.09 -9.45
N GLY A 330 -3.76 -1.42 -9.43
CA GLY A 330 -3.08 -2.17 -8.36
C GLY A 330 -3.78 -2.23 -7.01
N LYS A 331 -4.93 -1.55 -6.83
CA LYS A 331 -5.64 -1.49 -5.55
C LYS A 331 -5.98 -2.88 -4.99
N LEU A 332 -6.40 -3.82 -5.84
CA LEU A 332 -6.71 -5.19 -5.41
C LEU A 332 -5.48 -5.88 -4.79
N MET A 333 -4.31 -5.72 -5.41
CA MET A 333 -3.06 -6.31 -4.91
C MET A 333 -2.57 -5.61 -3.65
N ASN A 334 -2.55 -4.28 -3.68
CA ASN A 334 -1.97 -3.46 -2.63
C ASN A 334 -2.84 -3.36 -1.36
N LEU A 335 -4.16 -3.23 -1.52
CA LEU A 335 -5.12 -3.05 -0.44
C LEU A 335 -5.89 -4.32 -0.11
N GLY A 336 -5.97 -5.30 -1.01
CA GLY A 336 -6.71 -6.54 -0.79
C GLY A 336 -8.23 -6.43 -0.93
N VAL A 337 -8.71 -5.34 -1.54
CA VAL A 337 -10.13 -5.11 -1.87
C VAL A 337 -10.21 -4.58 -3.29
N PHE A 338 -11.31 -4.88 -4.00
CA PHE A 338 -11.45 -4.44 -5.39
C PHE A 338 -11.57 -2.91 -5.52
N CYS A 339 -11.21 -2.38 -6.69
CA CYS A 339 -11.39 -0.97 -7.05
C CYS A 339 -12.68 -0.74 -7.83
N ARG A 340 -13.02 0.53 -8.02
CA ARG A 340 -14.12 0.99 -8.88
C ARG A 340 -14.04 0.46 -10.31
N HIS A 341 -12.84 0.24 -10.86
CA HIS A 341 -12.68 -0.30 -12.21
C HIS A 341 -13.15 -1.76 -12.27
N ILE A 342 -12.82 -2.55 -11.24
CA ILE A 342 -13.31 -3.92 -11.11
C ILE A 342 -14.82 -3.94 -10.82
N ALA A 343 -15.31 -3.02 -9.97
CA ALA A 343 -16.75 -2.88 -9.75
C ALA A 343 -17.52 -2.56 -11.04
N CYS A 344 -16.96 -1.71 -11.91
CA CYS A 344 -17.50 -1.41 -13.24
C CYS A 344 -17.58 -2.67 -14.11
N VAL A 345 -16.61 -3.59 -14.04
CA VAL A 345 -16.69 -4.89 -14.73
C VAL A 345 -17.81 -5.78 -14.18
N PHE A 346 -18.07 -5.78 -12.86
CA PHE A 346 -19.19 -6.53 -12.28
C PHE A 346 -20.56 -5.99 -12.70
N GLN A 347 -20.67 -4.68 -12.94
CA GLN A 347 -21.89 -4.06 -13.42
C GLN A 347 -22.21 -4.52 -14.86
N ASP A 348 -21.20 -4.59 -15.72
CA ASP A 348 -21.40 -4.82 -17.16
C ASP A 348 -21.37 -6.30 -17.55
N LEU A 349 -20.63 -7.16 -16.83
CA LEU A 349 -20.54 -8.59 -17.12
C LEU A 349 -21.40 -9.42 -16.16
N ARG A 350 -22.69 -9.58 -16.50
CA ARG A 350 -23.65 -10.38 -15.70
C ARG A 350 -23.23 -11.84 -15.48
N ASP A 351 -22.40 -12.41 -16.36
CA ASP A 351 -21.90 -13.79 -16.27
C ASP A 351 -20.58 -13.92 -15.49
N LEU A 352 -20.02 -12.83 -14.96
CA LEU A 352 -18.85 -12.89 -14.07
C LEU A 352 -19.33 -13.10 -12.63
N PRO A 353 -19.20 -14.30 -12.06
CA PRO A 353 -19.59 -14.50 -10.67
C PRO A 353 -18.68 -13.69 -9.75
N PHE A 354 -19.27 -12.96 -8.82
CA PHE A 354 -18.54 -12.40 -7.69
C PHE A 354 -18.22 -13.51 -6.70
N HIS A 355 -16.95 -13.72 -6.40
CA HIS A 355 -16.51 -14.65 -5.38
C HIS A 355 -15.76 -13.90 -4.27
N ILE A 356 -16.06 -14.24 -3.01
CA ILE A 356 -15.51 -13.54 -1.85
C ILE A 356 -13.99 -13.63 -1.73
N SER A 357 -13.38 -14.64 -2.35
CA SER A 357 -11.91 -14.80 -2.43
C SER A 357 -11.19 -13.67 -3.16
N ILE A 358 -11.92 -12.79 -3.86
CA ILE A 358 -11.37 -11.56 -4.41
C ILE A 358 -10.91 -10.63 -3.29
N ILE A 359 -11.62 -10.64 -2.15
CA ILE A 359 -11.20 -9.91 -0.96
C ILE A 359 -10.17 -10.75 -0.21
N ARG A 360 -9.04 -10.13 0.17
CA ARG A 360 -8.00 -10.84 0.93
C ARG A 360 -8.56 -11.35 2.27
N PRO A 361 -8.27 -12.61 2.66
CA PRO A 361 -8.83 -13.23 3.86
C PRO A 361 -8.62 -12.46 5.16
N ARG A 362 -7.54 -11.68 5.25
CA ARG A 362 -7.30 -10.84 6.43
C ARG A 362 -8.44 -9.87 6.73
N TRP A 363 -9.21 -9.48 5.71
CA TRP A 363 -10.34 -8.55 5.85
C TRP A 363 -11.66 -9.24 6.15
N TYR A 364 -11.66 -10.57 6.36
CA TYR A 364 -12.85 -11.27 6.78
C TYR A 364 -13.18 -10.96 8.24
N MET A 365 -14.45 -11.14 8.60
CA MET A 365 -14.83 -11.11 10.01
C MET A 365 -14.12 -12.26 10.74
N SER A 366 -13.49 -11.93 11.86
CA SER A 366 -12.80 -12.88 12.74
C SER A 366 -13.75 -13.61 13.67
#